data_AF-A0A2E4ECD6-F1
#
_entry.id   AF-A0A2E4ECD6-F1
#
_cell.length_a   1.000
_cell.length_b   1.000
_cell.length_c   1.000
_cell.angle_alpha   90.00
_cell.angle_beta   90.00
_cell.angle_gamma   90.00
#
_symmetry.space_group_name_H-M   'P 1'
#
loop_
_entity.id
_entity.type
_entity.pdbx_description
1 polymer ?
#
loop_
_entity_poly.entity_id
_entity_poly.type
_entity_poly.pdbx_seq_one_letter_code
_entity_poly.pdbx_strand_id
1 'polypeptide(L)'
;MKITDSIAQLMFEDFEQQRLVRLQEWDEKFPDSWDAIADLNGGALLKAALLDEKWLLSAYLLRNPNIRKKELQIASVSQHENIFCPLLLQCHVQDLPASKLKLLNELQDLVAL
;
A
#
# COMPACT_ATOMS: atom_id res chain seq x y z
N MET A 1 -6.83 16.99 20.96
CA MET A 1 -6.53 16.25 19.71
C MET A 1 -5.33 16.92 19.08
N LYS A 2 -4.22 16.21 18.87
CA LYS A 2 -3.06 16.80 18.19
C LYS A 2 -3.40 16.92 16.71
N ILE A 3 -2.85 17.92 16.01
CA ILE A 3 -3.07 18.12 14.57
C ILE A 3 -2.70 16.86 13.78
N THR A 4 -1.67 16.14 14.22
CA THR A 4 -1.23 14.87 13.67
C THR A 4 -2.30 13.77 13.74
N ASP A 5 -3.10 13.72 14.81
CA ASP A 5 -4.19 12.73 14.95
C ASP A 5 -5.32 13.03 13.95
N SER A 6 -5.64 14.31 13.74
CA SER A 6 -6.62 14.74 12.75
C SER A 6 -6.18 14.42 11.31
N ILE A 7 -4.89 14.63 11.00
CA ILE A 7 -4.32 14.31 9.69
C ILE A 7 -4.32 12.80 9.46
N ALA A 8 -3.92 12.00 10.44
CA ALA A 8 -3.95 10.55 10.35
C ALA A 8 -5.37 10.03 10.10
N GLN A 9 -6.38 10.61 10.76
CA GLN A 9 -7.78 10.24 10.53
C GLN A 9 -8.24 10.55 9.10
N LEU A 10 -7.93 11.74 8.58
CA LEU A 10 -8.28 12.13 7.20
C LEU A 10 -7.55 11.27 6.16
N MET A 11 -6.27 11.00 6.39
CA MET A 11 -5.51 10.09 5.53
C MET A 11 -6.06 8.66 5.58
N PHE A 12 -6.52 8.20 6.76
CA PHE A 12 -7.15 6.89 6.90
C PHE A 12 -8.50 6.80 6.16
N GLU A 13 -9.29 7.87 6.16
CA GLU A 13 -10.50 7.94 5.32
C GLU A 13 -10.18 7.85 3.82
N ASP A 14 -9.13 8.55 3.38
CA ASP A 14 -8.66 8.49 1.99
C ASP A 14 -8.06 7.11 1.64
N PHE A 15 -7.44 6.42 2.62
CA PHE A 15 -6.97 5.04 2.52
C PHE A 15 -8.13 4.07 2.29
N GLU A 16 -9.16 4.14 3.14
CA GLU A 16 -10.33 3.26 3.03
C GLU A 16 -11.09 3.47 1.72
N GLN A 17 -11.13 4.70 1.23
CA GLN A 17 -11.78 5.05 -0.04
C GLN A 17 -10.88 4.89 -1.28
N GLN A 18 -9.65 4.39 -1.11
CA GLN A 18 -8.67 4.19 -2.18
C GLN A 18 -8.40 5.46 -3.02
N ARG A 19 -8.39 6.64 -2.37
CA ARG A 19 -8.16 7.94 -3.02
C ARG A 19 -6.66 8.21 -3.19
N LEU A 20 -6.03 7.48 -4.10
CA LEU A 20 -4.57 7.43 -4.26
C LEU A 20 -3.91 8.80 -4.50
N VAL A 21 -4.51 9.65 -5.33
CA VAL A 21 -3.98 11.01 -5.60
C VAL A 21 -3.90 11.82 -4.31
N ARG A 22 -4.95 11.78 -3.47
CA ARG A 22 -4.94 12.47 -2.18
C ARG A 22 -3.95 11.85 -1.20
N LEU A 23 -3.82 10.53 -1.20
CA LEU A 23 -2.81 9.84 -0.38
C LEU A 23 -1.38 10.22 -0.78
N GLN A 24 -1.10 10.39 -2.07
CA GLN A 24 0.18 10.90 -2.55
C GLN A 24 0.44 12.33 -2.05
N GLU A 25 -0.54 13.23 -2.18
CA GLU A 25 -0.42 14.59 -1.65
C GLU A 25 -0.17 14.62 -0.13
N TRP A 26 -0.81 13.71 0.60
CA TRP A 26 -0.61 13.59 2.04
C TRP A 26 0.75 13.03 2.39
N ASP A 27 1.22 12.00 1.68
CA ASP A 27 2.54 11.38 1.85
C ASP A 27 3.68 12.36 1.59
N GLU A 28 3.55 13.23 0.57
CA GLU A 28 4.53 14.29 0.30
C GLU A 28 4.63 15.31 1.44
N LYS A 29 3.51 15.62 2.10
CA LYS A 29 3.44 16.65 3.15
C LYS A 29 3.69 16.11 4.55
N PHE A 30 3.32 14.85 4.79
CA PHE A 30 3.32 14.21 6.11
C PHE A 30 3.77 12.74 6.02
N PRO A 31 5.03 12.47 5.59
CA PRO A 31 5.53 11.10 5.40
C PRO A 31 5.55 10.27 6.70
N ASP A 32 5.67 10.92 7.87
CA ASP A 32 5.68 10.25 9.18
C ASP A 32 4.28 9.81 9.65
N SER A 33 3.21 10.26 8.98
CA SER A 33 1.83 9.95 9.38
C SER A 33 1.43 8.49 9.10
N TRP A 34 2.20 7.74 8.31
CA TRP A 34 1.91 6.34 8.02
C TRP A 34 1.91 5.42 9.24
N ASP A 35 2.76 5.69 10.23
CA ASP A 35 2.74 4.93 11.49
C ASP A 35 1.42 5.19 12.25
N ALA A 36 0.95 6.43 12.27
CA ALA A 36 -0.32 6.78 12.91
C ALA A 36 -1.53 6.20 12.17
N ILE A 37 -1.50 6.16 10.83
CA ILE A 37 -2.54 5.50 10.03
C ILE A 37 -2.50 3.98 10.27
N ALA A 38 -1.30 3.40 10.39
CA ALA A 38 -1.16 1.98 10.68
C ALA A 38 -1.79 1.64 12.02
N ASP A 39 -1.59 2.45 13.07
CA ASP A 39 -2.24 2.26 14.37
C ASP A 39 -3.77 2.28 14.28
N LEU A 40 -4.35 3.20 13.48
CA LEU A 40 -5.80 3.24 13.22
C LEU A 40 -6.30 1.97 12.51
N ASN A 41 -5.45 1.34 11.70
CA ASN A 41 -5.75 0.14 10.93
C ASN A 41 -5.28 -1.18 11.60
N GLY A 42 -4.92 -1.16 12.90
CA GLY A 42 -4.48 -2.36 13.62
C GLY A 42 -3.06 -2.83 13.30
N GLY A 43 -2.22 -1.96 12.73
CA GLY A 43 -0.76 -2.09 12.65
C GLY A 43 -0.20 -2.65 11.34
N ALA A 44 -1.02 -2.99 10.34
CA ALA A 44 -0.56 -3.62 9.11
C ALA A 44 -1.33 -3.17 7.85
N LEU A 45 -1.05 -1.95 7.38
CA LEU A 45 -1.74 -1.33 6.23
C LEU A 45 -1.64 -2.13 4.94
N LEU A 46 -0.44 -2.60 4.59
CA LEU A 46 -0.23 -3.36 3.36
C LEU A 46 -0.94 -4.72 3.45
N LYS A 47 -0.88 -5.37 4.61
CA LYS A 47 -1.61 -6.62 4.84
C LYS A 47 -3.11 -6.43 4.66
N ALA A 48 -3.69 -5.40 5.27
CA ALA A 48 -5.11 -5.10 5.14
C ALA A 48 -5.49 -4.81 3.68
N ALA A 49 -4.71 -3.99 2.98
CA ALA A 49 -4.96 -3.71 1.57
C ALA A 49 -4.89 -4.96 0.68
N LEU A 50 -3.98 -5.89 0.98
CA LEU A 50 -3.85 -7.16 0.24
C LEU A 50 -5.02 -8.12 0.52
N LEU A 51 -5.47 -8.21 1.78
CA LEU A 51 -6.61 -9.06 2.18
C LEU A 51 -7.95 -8.53 1.65
N ASP A 52 -8.10 -7.20 1.62
CA ASP A 52 -9.29 -6.53 1.10
C ASP A 52 -9.29 -6.40 -0.43
N GLU A 53 -8.29 -7.00 -1.11
CA GLU A 53 -8.15 -6.97 -2.57
C GLU A 53 -8.05 -5.54 -3.15
N LYS A 54 -7.55 -4.58 -2.36
CA LYS A 54 -7.31 -3.18 -2.75
C LYS A 54 -6.00 -3.11 -3.56
N TRP A 55 -6.01 -3.59 -4.81
CA TRP A 55 -4.79 -3.84 -5.59
C TRP A 55 -3.97 -2.59 -5.91
N LEU A 56 -4.61 -1.50 -6.33
CA LEU A 56 -3.92 -0.25 -6.65
C LEU A 56 -3.33 0.40 -5.38
N LEU A 57 -4.06 0.33 -4.26
CA LEU A 57 -3.57 0.77 -2.96
C LEU A 57 -2.38 -0.10 -2.50
N SER A 58 -2.47 -1.42 -2.65
CA SER A 58 -1.38 -2.34 -2.34
C SER A 58 -0.13 -2.04 -3.16
N ALA A 59 -0.28 -1.78 -4.46
CA ALA A 59 0.82 -1.39 -5.34
C ALA A 59 1.45 -0.05 -4.91
N TYR A 60 0.63 0.94 -4.54
CA TYR A 60 1.09 2.21 -3.99
C TYR A 60 1.91 2.02 -2.69
N LEU A 61 1.36 1.29 -1.71
CA LEU A 61 2.02 1.02 -0.43
C LEU A 61 3.34 0.25 -0.60
N LEU A 62 3.39 -0.71 -1.53
CA LEU A 62 4.61 -1.47 -1.85
C LEU A 62 5.73 -0.55 -2.34
N ARG A 63 5.41 0.50 -3.11
CA ARG A 63 6.39 1.48 -3.62
C ARG A 63 6.77 2.55 -2.60
N ASN A 64 5.89 2.87 -1.66
CA ASN A 64 6.11 3.95 -0.70
C ASN A 64 7.19 3.57 0.36
N PRO A 65 8.37 4.21 0.41
CA PRO A 65 9.44 3.85 1.33
C PRO A 65 9.10 4.07 2.81
N ASN A 66 8.10 4.90 3.11
CA ASN A 66 7.69 5.25 4.47
C ASN A 66 6.88 4.13 5.15
N ILE A 67 6.31 3.19 4.37
CA ILE A 67 5.61 2.03 4.92
C ILE A 67 6.63 1.05 5.50
N ARG A 68 6.62 0.90 6.83
CA ARG A 68 7.55 0.02 7.56
C ARG A 68 7.12 -1.44 7.52
N LYS A 69 8.10 -2.34 7.67
CA LYS A 69 7.90 -3.79 7.85
C LYS A 69 7.11 -4.47 6.72
N LYS A 70 7.21 -3.97 5.48
CA LYS A 70 6.51 -4.55 4.32
C LYS A 70 6.76 -6.05 4.19
N GLU A 71 8.01 -6.48 4.24
CA GLU A 71 8.41 -7.89 4.13
C GLU A 71 7.67 -8.81 5.12
N LEU A 72 7.54 -8.38 6.38
CA LEU A 72 6.80 -9.13 7.41
C LEU A 72 5.29 -9.18 7.11
N GLN A 73 4.71 -8.07 6.65
CA GLN A 73 3.31 -8.01 6.26
C GLN A 73 3.05 -8.94 5.07
N ILE A 74 3.92 -8.90 4.06
CA ILE A 74 3.90 -9.73 2.84
C ILE A 74 3.97 -11.23 3.19
N ALA A 75 4.92 -11.63 4.04
CA ALA A 75 5.08 -13.04 4.43
C ALA A 75 3.79 -13.61 5.05
N SER A 76 3.05 -12.79 5.79
CA SER A 76 1.80 -13.17 6.44
C SER A 76 0.59 -13.34 5.50
N VAL A 77 0.70 -12.93 4.24
CA VAL A 77 -0.35 -13.03 3.20
C VAL A 77 0.09 -13.88 2.00
N SER A 78 1.26 -14.50 2.07
CA SER A 78 1.87 -15.29 0.98
C SER A 78 1.04 -16.51 0.54
N GLN A 79 0.07 -16.94 1.35
CA GLN A 79 -0.85 -18.06 1.08
C GLN A 79 -2.23 -17.60 0.57
N HIS A 80 -2.39 -16.33 0.21
CA HIS A 80 -3.68 -15.82 -0.29
C HIS A 80 -4.11 -16.56 -1.56
N GLU A 81 -5.38 -16.98 -1.64
CA GLU A 81 -5.90 -17.78 -2.75
C GLU A 81 -5.95 -16.98 -4.07
N ASN A 82 -6.05 -15.65 -3.97
CA ASN A 82 -6.08 -14.77 -5.13
C ASN A 82 -4.71 -14.65 -5.80
N ILE A 83 -4.63 -15.02 -7.09
CA ILE A 83 -3.42 -14.99 -7.92
C ILE A 83 -2.74 -13.62 -8.03
N PHE A 84 -3.47 -12.52 -7.85
CA PHE A 84 -2.92 -11.17 -7.91
C PHE A 84 -1.99 -10.87 -6.73
N CYS A 85 -2.28 -11.42 -5.55
CA CYS A 85 -1.46 -11.20 -4.36
C CYS A 85 -0.04 -11.80 -4.54
N PRO A 86 0.14 -13.10 -4.87
CA PRO A 86 1.46 -13.66 -5.17
C PRO A 86 2.22 -12.91 -6.29
N LEU A 87 1.54 -12.43 -7.33
CA LEU A 87 2.16 -11.67 -8.41
C LEU A 87 2.67 -10.29 -7.96
N LEU A 88 1.87 -9.54 -7.19
CA LEU A 88 2.27 -8.27 -6.58
C LEU A 88 3.46 -8.45 -5.64
N LEU A 89 3.43 -9.50 -4.82
CA LEU A 89 4.48 -9.80 -3.86
C LEU A 89 5.79 -10.24 -4.53
N GLN A 90 5.72 -11.12 -5.54
CA GLN A 90 6.89 -11.57 -6.28
C GLN A 90 7.59 -10.41 -7.02
N CYS A 91 6.85 -9.42 -7.52
CA CYS A 91 7.45 -8.25 -8.18
C CYS A 91 8.20 -7.32 -7.21
N HIS A 92 7.84 -7.33 -5.93
CA HIS A 92 8.50 -6.51 -4.92
C HIS A 92 9.73 -7.20 -4.31
N VAL A 93 9.71 -8.54 -4.21
CA VAL A 93 10.74 -9.33 -3.53
C VAL A 93 11.76 -9.95 -4.49
N GLN A 94 11.41 -10.18 -5.75
CA GLN A 94 12.28 -10.81 -6.74
C GLN A 94 12.33 -9.96 -8.02
N ASP A 95 13.52 -9.79 -8.58
CA ASP A 95 13.72 -9.29 -9.96
C ASP A 95 12.98 -10.22 -10.93
N LEU A 96 11.70 -9.92 -11.20
CA LEU A 96 10.87 -10.73 -12.07
C LEU A 96 11.15 -10.42 -13.54
N PRO A 97 11.00 -11.42 -14.44
CA PRO A 97 11.12 -11.21 -15.88
C PRO A 97 10.14 -10.13 -16.38
N ALA A 98 10.60 -9.27 -17.29
CA ALA A 98 9.87 -8.14 -17.88
C ALA A 98 8.47 -8.48 -18.41
N SER A 99 8.23 -9.72 -18.85
CA SER A 99 6.92 -10.18 -19.34
C SER A 99 5.85 -10.33 -18.25
N LYS A 100 6.25 -10.63 -17.00
CA LYS A 100 5.36 -10.66 -15.83
C LYS A 100 5.18 -9.28 -15.18
N LEU A 101 6.11 -8.36 -15.46
CA LEU A 101 6.02 -6.96 -15.03
C LEU A 101 4.98 -6.16 -15.83
N LYS A 102 4.50 -6.63 -16.98
CA LYS A 102 3.56 -5.86 -17.82
C LYS A 102 2.28 -5.44 -17.10
N LEU A 103 1.61 -6.38 -16.43
CA LEU A 103 0.36 -6.09 -15.70
C LEU A 103 0.60 -5.22 -14.46
N LEU A 104 1.77 -5.37 -13.83
CA LEU A 104 2.19 -4.56 -12.71
C LEU A 104 2.53 -3.12 -13.18
N ASN A 105 3.20 -2.98 -14.32
CA ASN A 105 3.47 -1.69 -14.96
C ASN A 105 2.16 -1.02 -15.37
N GLU A 106 1.19 -1.76 -15.92
CA GLU A 106 -0.14 -1.24 -16.23
C GLU A 106 -0.88 -0.76 -14.97
N LEU A 107 -0.84 -1.53 -13.88
CA LEU A 107 -1.40 -1.09 -12.59
C LEU A 107 -0.61 0.10 -12.00
N GLN A 108 0.70 0.14 -12.18
CA GLN A 108 1.56 1.22 -11.69
C GLN A 108 1.39 2.51 -12.50
N ASP A 109 1.17 2.43 -13.81
CA ASP A 109 0.87 3.56 -14.68
C ASP A 109 -0.47 4.19 -14.29
N LEU A 110 -1.44 3.37 -13.90
CA LEU A 110 -2.73 3.84 -13.37
C LEU A 110 -2.62 4.54 -12.00
N VAL A 111 -1.56 4.27 -11.22
CA VAL A 111 -1.28 4.93 -9.94
C VAL A 111 -0.40 6.18 -10.13
N ALA A 112 0.37 6.27 -11.22
CA ALA A 112 1.25 7.39 -11.53
C ALA A 112 0.55 8.56 -12.26
N LEU A 113 -0.69 8.36 -12.72
CA LEU A 113 -1.59 9.37 -13.29
C LEU A 113 -2.36 10.11 -12.18
#